data_AF-A0A6H2DLA7-F1
#
_entry.id   AF-A0A6H2DLA7-F1
#
_cell.length_a   1.000
_cell.length_b   1.000
_cell.length_c   1.000
_cell.angle_alpha   90.00
_cell.angle_beta   90.00
_cell.angle_gamma   90.00
#
_symmetry.space_group_name_H-M   'P 1'
#
loop_
_entity.id
_entity.type
_entity.pdbx_description
1 polymer ?
#
loop_
_entity_poly.entity_id
_entity_poly.type
_entity_poly.pdbx_seq_one_letter_code
_entity_poly.pdbx_strand_id
1 'polypeptide(L)'
;MTGIDAATLGEAIAMQPLWLKSWMYLLGAINLASIFFVLKRVDGKWRLRLEAIAILISFFAAGAFMEWLYAQYGYVRLLGLAHLIFWTPAYAWIFRKRKQLVASAPVFGKYILAYLVINGISLIIDSIDVVRYFTGTA
;
A
#
# COMPACT_ATOMS: atom_id res chain seq x y z
N MET A 1 14.59 31.41 -1.96
CA MET A 1 14.19 30.22 -2.74
C MET A 1 15.45 29.42 -3.05
N THR A 2 15.82 28.50 -2.17
CA THR A 2 16.85 27.49 -2.45
C THR A 2 16.12 26.14 -2.46
N GLY A 3 15.15 26.01 -3.35
CA GLY A 3 14.30 24.83 -3.46
C GLY A 3 14.99 23.86 -4.40
N ILE A 4 15.60 22.81 -3.86
CA ILE A 4 15.75 21.58 -4.63
C ILE A 4 14.33 21.03 -4.73
N ASP A 5 13.58 21.47 -5.74
CA ASP A 5 12.33 20.81 -6.11
C ASP A 5 12.74 19.42 -6.58
N ALA A 6 12.50 18.41 -5.75
CA ALA A 6 12.82 17.03 -6.07
C ALA A 6 12.21 16.68 -7.42
N ALA A 7 13.03 16.27 -8.39
CA ALA A 7 12.59 16.06 -9.76
C ALA A 7 11.68 14.83 -9.87
N THR A 8 11.77 13.91 -8.90
CA THR A 8 10.99 12.68 -8.85
C THR A 8 10.40 12.43 -7.46
N LEU A 9 9.32 11.65 -7.40
CA LEU A 9 8.74 11.20 -6.14
C LEU A 9 9.76 10.45 -5.27
N GLY A 10 10.62 9.65 -5.89
CA GLY A 10 11.67 8.90 -5.19
C GLY A 10 12.67 9.79 -4.44
N GLU A 11 13.08 10.91 -5.06
CA GLU A 11 13.93 11.91 -4.43
C GLU A 11 13.21 12.62 -3.27
N ALA A 12 11.94 12.99 -3.47
CA ALA A 12 11.12 13.62 -2.43
C ALA A 12 10.96 12.72 -1.19
N ILE A 13 10.81 11.41 -1.42
CA ILE A 13 10.79 10.40 -0.36
C ILE A 13 12.15 10.28 0.32
N ALA A 14 13.25 10.32 -0.43
CA ALA A 14 14.60 10.20 0.12
C ALA A 14 14.96 11.35 1.09
N MET A 15 14.37 12.53 0.89
CA MET A 15 14.53 13.71 1.75
C MET A 15 13.74 13.64 3.06
N GLN A 16 12.82 12.67 3.21
CA GLN A 16 12.02 12.54 4.41
C GLN A 16 12.82 12.06 5.64
N PRO A 17 12.33 12.31 6.87
CA PRO A 17 12.92 11.77 8.09
C PRO A 17 13.07 10.25 8.05
N LEU A 18 14.11 9.72 8.70
CA LEU A 18 14.44 8.29 8.67
C LEU A 18 13.26 7.40 9.06
N TRP A 19 12.53 7.75 10.12
CA TRP A 19 11.39 6.96 10.59
C TRP A 19 10.28 6.82 9.53
N LEU A 20 10.02 7.90 8.77
CA LEU A 20 9.00 7.90 7.72
C LEU A 20 9.47 7.07 6.53
N LYS A 21 10.72 7.23 6.11
CA LYS A 21 11.31 6.40 5.04
C LYS A 21 11.28 4.91 5.38
N SER A 22 11.64 4.55 6.61
CA SER A 22 11.56 3.17 7.09
C SER A 22 10.13 2.64 7.06
N TRP A 23 9.14 3.46 7.44
CA TRP A 23 7.72 3.09 7.33
C TRP A 23 7.28 2.88 5.88
N MET A 24 7.67 3.77 4.97
CA MET A 24 7.36 3.65 3.54
C MET A 24 8.00 2.40 2.90
N TYR A 25 9.25 2.09 3.26
CA TYR A 25 9.90 0.86 2.80
C TYR A 25 9.24 -0.39 3.37
N LEU A 26 8.81 -0.37 4.64
CA LEU A 26 8.05 -1.46 5.22
C LEU A 26 6.71 -1.66 4.48
N LEU A 27 6.01 -0.59 4.15
CA LEU A 27 4.78 -0.63 3.36
C LEU A 27 5.04 -1.20 1.95
N GLY A 28 6.08 -0.74 1.27
CA GLY A 28 6.47 -1.28 -0.03
C GLY A 28 6.80 -2.78 0.06
N ALA A 29 7.59 -3.17 1.06
CA ALA A 29 8.00 -4.55 1.27
C ALA A 29 6.83 -5.48 1.59
N ILE A 30 5.90 -5.09 2.48
CA ILE A 30 4.76 -5.94 2.84
C ILE A 30 3.82 -6.13 1.65
N ASN A 31 3.58 -5.10 0.85
CA ASN A 31 2.74 -5.23 -0.35
C ASN A 31 3.43 -6.09 -1.42
N LEU A 32 4.72 -5.85 -1.67
CA LEU A 32 5.48 -6.61 -2.67
C LEU A 32 5.65 -8.08 -2.26
N ALA A 33 5.74 -8.39 -0.97
CA ALA A 33 5.85 -9.76 -0.46
C ALA A 33 4.67 -10.67 -0.88
N SER A 34 3.53 -10.10 -1.28
CA SER A 34 2.43 -10.87 -1.89
C SER A 34 2.87 -11.66 -3.14
N ILE A 35 3.93 -11.26 -3.84
CA ILE A 35 4.46 -11.98 -5.02
C ILE A 35 4.82 -13.43 -4.70
N PHE A 36 5.36 -13.69 -3.51
CA PHE A 36 5.72 -15.04 -3.06
C PHE A 36 4.51 -15.94 -2.80
N PHE A 37 3.31 -15.36 -2.75
CA PHE A 37 2.07 -16.05 -2.46
C PHE A 37 1.12 -16.13 -3.66
N VAL A 38 1.49 -15.60 -4.83
CA VAL A 38 0.66 -15.61 -6.04
C VAL A 38 0.30 -17.03 -6.47
N LEU A 39 1.23 -17.97 -6.30
CA LEU A 39 1.02 -19.37 -6.62
C LEU A 39 0.67 -20.18 -5.37
N LYS A 40 -0.37 -21.00 -5.46
CA LYS A 40 -0.67 -22.06 -4.47
C LYS A 40 -0.77 -23.41 -5.14
N ARG A 41 -0.32 -24.45 -4.43
CA ARG A 41 -0.53 -25.83 -4.84
C ARG A 41 -1.81 -26.36 -4.18
N VAL A 42 -2.75 -26.82 -5.00
CA VAL A 42 -4.00 -27.44 -4.57
C VAL A 42 -4.16 -28.72 -5.38
N ASP A 43 -4.25 -29.87 -4.70
CA ASP A 43 -4.39 -31.19 -5.33
C ASP A 43 -3.31 -31.46 -6.41
N GLY A 44 -2.06 -31.11 -6.10
CA GLY A 44 -0.93 -31.27 -7.01
C GLY A 44 -0.84 -30.24 -8.14
N LYS A 45 -1.90 -29.47 -8.40
CA LYS A 45 -1.95 -28.44 -9.46
C LYS A 45 -1.63 -27.04 -8.91
N TRP A 46 -0.93 -26.25 -9.72
CA TRP A 46 -0.71 -24.83 -9.43
C TRP A 46 -1.97 -24.04 -9.74
N ARG A 47 -2.41 -23.22 -8.78
CA ARG A 47 -3.52 -22.28 -8.91
C ARG A 47 -3.10 -20.90 -8.45
N LEU A 48 -3.67 -19.88 -9.07
CA LEU A 48 -3.47 -18.50 -8.66
C LEU A 48 -4.22 -18.20 -7.35
N ARG A 49 -3.57 -17.45 -6.44
CA ARG A 49 -4.23 -16.80 -5.31
C ARG A 49 -4.66 -15.40 -5.73
N LEU A 50 -5.96 -15.25 -5.97
CA LEU A 50 -6.54 -13.96 -6.36
C LEU A 50 -6.30 -12.88 -5.30
N GLU A 51 -6.23 -13.26 -4.02
CA GLU A 51 -5.95 -12.33 -2.92
C GLU A 51 -4.54 -11.72 -3.02
N ALA A 52 -3.52 -12.53 -3.35
CA ALA A 52 -2.16 -12.04 -3.54
C ALA A 52 -2.04 -11.16 -4.80
N ILE A 53 -2.73 -11.56 -5.88
CA ILE A 53 -2.77 -10.77 -7.12
C ILE A 53 -3.45 -9.42 -6.89
N ALA A 54 -4.55 -9.38 -6.12
CA ALA A 54 -5.23 -8.12 -5.82
C ALA A 54 -4.33 -7.15 -5.06
N ILE A 55 -3.54 -7.63 -4.08
CA ILE A 55 -2.56 -6.81 -3.35
C ILE A 55 -1.53 -6.22 -4.33
N LEU A 56 -0.95 -7.04 -5.21
CA LEU A 56 0.04 -6.57 -6.19
C LEU A 56 -0.54 -5.53 -7.14
N ILE A 57 -1.71 -5.82 -7.72
CA ILE A 57 -2.36 -4.90 -8.67
C ILE A 57 -2.69 -3.58 -7.95
N SER A 58 -3.26 -3.63 -6.74
CA SER A 58 -3.54 -2.41 -5.98
C SER A 58 -2.28 -1.63 -5.63
N PHE A 59 -1.17 -2.33 -5.33
CA PHE A 59 0.10 -1.71 -4.99
C PHE A 59 0.69 -0.96 -6.18
N PHE A 60 0.79 -1.61 -7.35
CA PHE A 60 1.33 -0.97 -8.55
C PHE A 60 0.42 0.13 -9.08
N ALA A 61 -0.91 -0.05 -9.03
CA ALA A 61 -1.86 0.98 -9.43
C ALA A 61 -1.77 2.22 -8.53
N ALA A 62 -1.66 2.03 -7.20
CA ALA A 62 -1.46 3.14 -6.27
C ALA A 62 -0.13 3.87 -6.54
N GLY A 63 0.97 3.14 -6.74
CA GLY A 63 2.27 3.74 -7.02
C GLY A 63 2.27 4.57 -8.31
N ALA A 64 1.70 4.01 -9.40
CA ALA A 64 1.58 4.73 -10.67
C ALA A 64 0.70 5.98 -10.56
N PHE A 65 -0.41 5.89 -9.85
CA PHE A 65 -1.28 7.05 -9.63
C PHE A 65 -0.64 8.09 -8.71
N MET A 66 0.11 7.67 -7.69
CA MET A 66 0.85 8.56 -6.79
C MET A 66 1.94 9.33 -7.54
N GLU A 67 2.68 8.69 -8.44
CA GLU A 67 3.67 9.36 -9.30
C GLU A 67 3.00 10.43 -10.16
N TRP A 68 1.86 10.11 -10.76
CA TRP A 68 1.07 11.08 -11.52
C TRP A 68 0.61 12.25 -10.64
N LEU A 69 0.09 11.96 -9.45
CA LEU A 69 -0.37 12.96 -8.47
C LEU A 69 0.77 13.89 -8.04
N TYR A 70 1.95 13.32 -7.79
CA TYR A 70 3.17 14.06 -7.46
C TYR A 70 3.57 15.02 -8.58
N ALA A 71 3.53 14.57 -9.84
CA ALA A 71 3.85 15.42 -10.99
C ALA A 71 2.89 16.62 -11.15
N GLN A 72 1.66 16.53 -10.65
CA GLN A 72 0.66 17.60 -10.74
C GLN A 72 0.66 18.53 -9.52
N TYR A 73 0.86 17.99 -8.32
CA TYR A 73 0.63 18.71 -7.05
C TYR A 73 1.87 18.79 -6.13
N GLY A 74 2.98 18.14 -6.50
CA GLY A 74 4.19 18.06 -5.67
C GLY A 74 4.03 17.14 -4.45
N TYR A 75 4.97 17.21 -3.50
CA TYR A 75 4.96 16.39 -2.29
C TYR A 75 3.98 16.93 -1.23
N VAL A 76 2.69 16.69 -1.43
CA VAL A 76 1.61 17.14 -0.53
C VAL A 76 0.81 15.98 0.06
N ARG A 77 0.05 16.25 1.13
CA ARG A 77 -0.82 15.25 1.81
C ARG A 77 -1.85 14.57 0.89
N LEU A 78 -2.19 15.19 -0.25
CA LEU A 78 -3.06 14.61 -1.26
C LEU A 78 -2.55 13.28 -1.82
N LEU A 79 -1.23 13.01 -1.76
CA LEU A 79 -0.66 11.75 -2.26
C LEU A 79 -1.28 10.50 -1.62
N GLY A 80 -1.72 10.60 -0.35
CA GLY A 80 -2.42 9.51 0.34
C GLY A 80 -3.72 9.07 -0.34
N LEU A 81 -4.31 9.92 -1.20
CA LEU A 81 -5.49 9.58 -1.99
C LEU A 81 -5.25 8.36 -2.90
N ALA A 82 -4.02 8.18 -3.39
CA ALA A 82 -3.68 7.01 -4.19
C ALA A 82 -3.90 5.70 -3.43
N HIS A 83 -3.50 5.65 -2.16
CA HIS A 83 -3.75 4.48 -1.32
C HIS A 83 -5.25 4.30 -1.07
N LEU A 84 -5.98 5.38 -0.77
CA LEU A 84 -7.42 5.29 -0.49
C LEU A 84 -8.21 4.73 -1.67
N ILE A 85 -7.88 5.13 -2.90
CA ILE A 85 -8.59 4.66 -4.10
C ILE A 85 -8.27 3.19 -4.40
N PHE A 86 -6.99 2.80 -4.39
CA PHE A 86 -6.56 1.50 -4.90
C PHE A 86 -6.43 0.42 -3.82
N TRP A 87 -5.97 0.77 -2.61
CA TRP A 87 -5.78 -0.20 -1.55
C TRP A 87 -7.07 -0.50 -0.79
N THR A 88 -7.97 0.48 -0.60
CA THR A 88 -9.20 0.26 0.18
C THR A 88 -10.08 -0.88 -0.36
N PRO A 89 -10.35 -1.01 -1.67
CA PRO A 89 -11.14 -2.12 -2.19
C PRO A 89 -10.47 -3.49 -1.95
N ALA A 90 -9.16 -3.58 -2.20
CA ALA A 90 -8.38 -4.80 -1.98
C ALA A 90 -8.34 -5.16 -0.48
N TYR A 91 -8.06 -4.17 0.37
CA TYR A 91 -8.03 -4.29 1.82
C TYR A 91 -9.36 -4.77 2.37
N ALA A 92 -10.48 -4.14 1.99
CA ALA A 92 -11.82 -4.52 2.46
C ALA A 92 -12.18 -5.95 2.05
N TRP A 93 -11.85 -6.34 0.82
CA TRP A 93 -12.08 -7.70 0.34
C TRP A 93 -11.29 -8.75 1.13
N ILE A 94 -10.00 -8.50 1.34
CA ILE A 94 -9.10 -9.38 2.10
C ILE A 94 -9.54 -9.44 3.57
N PHE A 95 -9.88 -8.30 4.16
CA PHE A 95 -10.37 -8.20 5.53
C PHE A 95 -11.63 -9.06 5.72
N ARG A 96 -12.56 -9.05 4.78
CA ARG A 96 -13.76 -9.91 4.83
C ARG A 96 -13.41 -11.40 4.79
N LYS A 97 -12.40 -11.78 4.02
CA LYS A 97 -11.94 -13.18 3.88
C LYS A 97 -10.94 -13.62 4.96
N ARG A 98 -10.44 -12.72 5.81
CA ARG A 98 -9.30 -12.95 6.71
C ARG A 98 -9.41 -14.24 7.53
N LYS A 99 -10.57 -14.55 8.10
CA LYS A 99 -10.77 -15.77 8.92
C LYS A 99 -10.53 -17.05 8.12
N GLN A 100 -11.05 -17.10 6.89
CA GLN A 100 -10.86 -18.23 5.98
C GLN A 100 -9.39 -18.33 5.52
N LEU A 101 -8.75 -17.20 5.22
CA LEU A 101 -7.36 -17.18 4.76
C LEU A 101 -6.39 -17.63 5.85
N VAL A 102 -6.63 -17.22 7.09
CA VAL A 102 -5.85 -17.64 8.27
C VAL A 102 -6.01 -19.14 8.53
N ALA A 103 -7.22 -19.68 8.43
CA ALA A 103 -7.47 -21.10 8.66
C ALA A 103 -6.93 -22.00 7.54
N SER A 104 -6.96 -21.54 6.29
CA SER A 104 -6.66 -22.37 5.11
C SER A 104 -5.17 -22.50 4.75
N ALA A 105 -4.32 -21.58 5.23
CA ALA A 105 -2.90 -21.60 4.89
C ALA A 105 -2.07 -20.92 6.00
N PRO A 106 -1.33 -21.66 6.84
CA PRO A 106 -0.67 -21.09 8.02
C PRO A 106 0.30 -19.93 7.73
N VAL A 107 1.13 -20.05 6.68
CA VAL A 107 2.12 -19.01 6.32
C VAL A 107 1.43 -17.81 5.68
N PHE A 108 0.56 -18.05 4.68
CA PHE A 108 -0.17 -16.99 4.00
C PHE A 108 -1.12 -16.24 4.96
N GLY A 109 -1.75 -16.97 5.89
CA GLY A 109 -2.59 -16.42 6.94
C GLY A 109 -1.84 -15.42 7.83
N LYS A 110 -0.66 -15.78 8.31
CA LYS A 110 0.22 -14.87 9.08
C LYS A 110 0.60 -13.64 8.27
N TYR A 111 0.97 -13.82 7.00
CA TYR A 111 1.25 -12.73 6.08
C TYR A 111 0.04 -11.79 5.92
N ILE A 112 -1.17 -12.33 5.70
CA ILE A 112 -2.40 -11.52 5.57
C ILE A 112 -2.69 -10.72 6.83
N LEU A 113 -2.44 -11.28 8.02
CA LEU A 113 -2.60 -10.52 9.27
C LEU A 113 -1.60 -9.36 9.35
N ALA A 114 -0.32 -9.58 9.02
CA ALA A 114 0.68 -8.52 8.98
C ALA A 114 0.32 -7.43 7.95
N TYR A 115 -0.09 -7.82 6.75
CA TYR A 115 -0.59 -6.93 5.71
C TYR A 115 -1.77 -6.08 6.20
N LEU A 116 -2.77 -6.69 6.83
CA LEU A 116 -3.95 -5.97 7.32
C LEU A 116 -3.59 -4.97 8.43
N VAL A 117 -2.68 -5.32 9.34
CA VAL A 117 -2.24 -4.39 10.39
C VAL A 117 -1.47 -3.21 9.80
N ILE A 118 -0.45 -3.49 8.98
CA ILE A 118 0.44 -2.46 8.45
C ILE A 118 -0.29 -1.53 7.48
N ASN A 119 -0.99 -2.08 6.48
CA ASN A 119 -1.75 -1.26 5.53
C ASN A 119 -2.95 -0.59 6.19
N GLY A 120 -3.56 -1.21 7.21
CA GLY A 120 -4.66 -0.61 7.96
C GLY A 120 -4.23 0.67 8.69
N ILE A 121 -3.06 0.65 9.33
CA ILE A 121 -2.47 1.85 9.95
C ILE A 121 -2.21 2.92 8.89
N SER A 122 -1.62 2.55 7.74
CA SER A 122 -1.40 3.50 6.65
C SER A 122 -2.69 4.15 6.16
N LEU A 123 -3.74 3.34 5.87
CA LEU A 123 -5.02 3.85 5.37
C LEU A 123 -5.70 4.83 6.32
N ILE A 124 -5.53 4.64 7.64
CA ILE A 124 -6.02 5.61 8.64
C ILE A 124 -5.25 6.93 8.52
N ILE A 125 -3.91 6.87 8.43
CA ILE A 125 -3.06 8.05 8.27
C ILE A 125 -3.41 8.78 6.95
N ASP A 126 -3.48 8.05 5.84
CA ASP A 126 -3.84 8.56 4.51
C ASP A 126 -5.22 9.25 4.54
N SER A 127 -6.19 8.67 5.24
CA SER A 127 -7.52 9.28 5.39
C SER A 127 -7.46 10.61 6.13
N ILE A 128 -6.72 10.67 7.24
CA ILE A 128 -6.55 11.89 8.03
C ILE A 128 -5.85 12.97 7.18
N ASP A 129 -4.81 12.60 6.45
CA ASP A 129 -4.02 13.53 5.65
C ASP A 129 -4.81 14.10 4.48
N VAL A 130 -5.61 13.28 3.79
CA VAL A 130 -6.51 13.73 2.73
C VAL A 130 -7.60 14.66 3.28
N VAL A 131 -8.18 14.34 4.44
CA VAL A 131 -9.16 15.23 5.10
C VAL A 131 -8.52 16.56 5.49
N ARG A 132 -7.31 16.56 6.05
CA ARG A 132 -6.58 17.78 6.41
C ARG A 132 -6.25 18.64 5.18
N TYR A 133 -5.89 17.99 4.07
CA TYR A 133 -5.66 18.67 2.80
C TYR A 133 -6.91 19.42 2.32
N PHE A 134 -8.07 18.75 2.28
CA PHE A 134 -9.31 19.39 1.81
C PHE A 134 -9.90 20.42 2.78
N THR A 135 -9.63 20.28 4.08
CA THR A 135 -10.11 21.24 5.11
C THR A 135 -9.17 22.43 5.30
N GLY A 136 -8.00 22.45 4.66
CA GLY A 136 -7.00 23.52 4.82
C GLY A 136 -6.40 23.58 6.23
N THR A 137 -6.53 22.53 7.03
CA THR A 137 -5.99 22.45 8.40
C THR A 137 -4.53 21.98 8.43
N ALA A 138 -3.79 22.29 7.36
CA ALA A 138 -2.47 21.76 7.07
C ALA A 138 -1.37 22.79 7.26
#